data_AF-A0A2G8YEH4-F1
#
_entry.id   AF-A0A2G8YEH4-F1
#
_cell.length_a   1.000
_cell.length_b   1.000
_cell.length_c   1.000
_cell.angle_alpha   90.00
_cell.angle_beta   90.00
_cell.angle_gamma   90.00
#
_symmetry.space_group_name_H-M   'P 1'
#
loop_
_entity.id
_entity.type
_entity.pdbx_description
1 polymer ?
#
loop_
_entity_poly.entity_id
_entity_poly.type
_entity_poly.pdbx_seq_one_letter_code
_entity_poly.pdbx_strand_id
1 'polypeptide(L)'
;MRFFAPASIEGGSASSVVSSCVLPRRRSTWTFLFSRCSSSPNNTFFALVSALSCEGSVDRPSEPTSCFDFSPASRVFTRRRPSVLVSRFLLPCKLIPFFLDTSTPAQKMAHTASSFFRRLLQPAGASRLFSAPVVGQHPVSLLKSSSVYAQKSASRLFSAGVRTFSSAAAGPREEAYHAGLIHTQFTTDMNISNETPVIPIFRILDYDGQIADGWQCPMTNDEVLEAYQFMVKLSIWDNMFYSVQRQGRISFYIQNQGEEALQTAVGLALDKKDHLFCQYRELGVLMLHGFTAEDALEQLFARRGDESKGRQMPISYSKHSVNLHTICTPLTTQVPHAAGAGYAFKLAGDDRIAVAFFGEGAASEGDFHAAMNFAATLKSQTLFVCRNNGYAISTPVKDQYAGDGIAIRGISYGMHTIRVDGNDLFASLLATKKAREIIVSQRQPVLIEFMTY
;
A
#
# COMPACT_ATOMS: atom_id res chain seq x y z
N MET A 1 -37.83 -22.53 -38.81
CA MET A 1 -38.54 -23.43 -37.88
C MET A 1 -38.23 -22.90 -36.47
N ARG A 2 -39.17 -22.36 -35.69
CA ARG A 2 -40.20 -23.07 -34.88
C ARG A 2 -39.56 -24.17 -34.02
N PHE A 3 -39.63 -24.19 -32.68
CA PHE A 3 -40.68 -23.67 -31.77
C PHE A 3 -40.15 -22.88 -30.54
N PHE A 4 -41.09 -22.29 -29.80
CA PHE A 4 -40.92 -21.41 -28.62
C PHE A 4 -41.79 -21.95 -27.46
N ALA A 5 -41.52 -21.50 -26.22
CA ALA A 5 -42.48 -21.33 -25.11
C ALA A 5 -43.04 -22.58 -24.35
N PRO A 6 -43.62 -22.42 -23.12
CA PRO A 6 -43.22 -21.52 -22.02
C PRO A 6 -43.46 -22.03 -20.56
N ALA A 7 -42.99 -21.22 -19.60
CA ALA A 7 -43.60 -20.84 -18.30
C ALA A 7 -43.90 -21.86 -17.17
N SER A 8 -43.45 -21.49 -15.97
CA SER A 8 -44.38 -21.10 -14.89
C SER A 8 -43.74 -20.08 -13.91
N ILE A 9 -44.54 -19.13 -13.42
CA ILE A 9 -44.23 -18.21 -12.32
C ILE A 9 -45.32 -18.43 -11.28
N GLU A 10 -44.95 -18.70 -10.03
CA GLU A 10 -45.85 -18.53 -8.89
C GLU A 10 -45.18 -17.62 -7.85
N GLY A 11 -45.96 -16.67 -7.32
CA GLY A 11 -45.52 -15.75 -6.28
C GLY A 11 -45.98 -16.22 -4.90
N GLY A 12 -45.10 -16.11 -3.90
CA GLY A 12 -45.40 -16.39 -2.50
C GLY A 12 -44.57 -15.49 -1.58
N SER A 13 -45.21 -14.85 -0.61
CA SER A 13 -44.63 -13.77 0.20
C SER A 13 -43.70 -14.24 1.33
N ALA A 14 -42.71 -13.39 1.62
CA ALA A 14 -41.70 -13.45 2.67
C ALA A 14 -42.05 -14.15 4.01
N SER A 15 -41.05 -14.85 4.56
CA SER A 15 -40.75 -14.80 6.00
C SER A 15 -39.25 -14.99 6.26
N SER A 16 -38.70 -14.19 7.18
CA SER A 16 -37.31 -14.25 7.59
C SER A 16 -37.10 -15.34 8.67
N VAL A 17 -36.16 -16.24 8.45
CA VAL A 17 -35.70 -17.20 9.49
C VAL A 17 -34.22 -17.00 9.74
N VAL A 18 -33.91 -16.18 10.75
CA VAL A 18 -32.57 -16.12 11.35
C VAL A 18 -32.39 -17.37 12.19
N SER A 19 -31.60 -18.34 11.71
CA SER A 19 -31.27 -19.54 12.47
C SER A 19 -29.93 -19.39 13.19
N SER A 20 -30.00 -19.08 14.48
CA SER A 20 -28.84 -18.91 15.36
C SER A 20 -28.19 -20.25 15.71
N CYS A 21 -27.24 -20.71 14.89
CA CYS A 21 -26.55 -21.98 15.14
C CYS A 21 -25.41 -21.82 16.18
N VAL A 22 -25.69 -22.15 17.44
CA VAL A 22 -24.70 -22.17 18.53
C VAL A 22 -23.84 -23.44 18.42
N LEU A 23 -22.56 -23.28 18.09
CA LEU A 23 -21.59 -24.38 18.05
C LEU A 23 -20.97 -24.64 19.44
N PRO A 24 -21.00 -25.89 19.97
CA PRO A 24 -20.37 -26.22 21.23
C PRO A 24 -18.86 -26.42 21.08
N ARG A 25 -18.07 -25.88 22.03
CA ARG A 25 -16.63 -26.13 22.15
C ARG A 25 -16.37 -27.63 22.40
N ARG A 26 -15.67 -28.31 21.50
CA ARG A 26 -14.89 -29.53 21.82
C ARG A 26 -13.48 -29.42 21.26
N ARG A 27 -12.50 -29.76 22.12
CA ARG A 27 -11.11 -29.97 21.72
C ARG A 27 -11.01 -31.28 20.95
N SER A 28 -10.39 -31.27 19.77
CA SER A 28 -9.96 -32.48 19.06
C SER A 28 -8.46 -32.39 18.79
N THR A 29 -7.71 -33.20 19.53
CA THR A 29 -6.31 -33.54 19.22
C THR A 29 -6.28 -34.40 17.96
N TRP A 30 -5.50 -34.01 16.97
CA TRP A 30 -5.30 -34.80 15.76
C TRP A 30 -4.18 -35.83 15.96
N THR A 31 -4.55 -37.11 16.03
CA THR A 31 -3.62 -38.24 15.99
C THR A 31 -3.59 -38.80 14.57
N PHE A 32 -2.44 -38.72 13.89
CA PHE A 32 -2.29 -39.30 12.56
C PHE A 32 -2.17 -40.83 12.64
N LEU A 33 -3.17 -41.55 12.10
CA LEU A 33 -3.06 -42.98 11.84
C LEU A 33 -2.42 -43.22 10.47
N PHE A 34 -1.26 -43.86 10.43
CA PHE A 34 -0.69 -44.39 9.20
C PHE A 34 -1.35 -45.72 8.83
N SER A 35 -2.05 -45.76 7.70
CA SER A 35 -2.47 -47.01 7.05
C SER A 35 -1.45 -47.38 5.96
N ARG A 36 -0.82 -48.54 6.08
CA ARG A 36 0.03 -49.13 5.02
C ARG A 36 -0.86 -49.82 3.99
N CYS A 37 -0.71 -49.43 2.72
CA CYS A 37 -0.93 -50.34 1.59
C CYS A 37 0.38 -50.43 0.79
N SER A 38 0.73 -51.64 0.36
CA SER A 38 2.02 -51.98 -0.26
C SER A 38 1.84 -52.80 -1.53
N SER A 39 2.84 -52.72 -2.43
CA SER A 39 2.91 -53.30 -3.78
C SER A 39 2.15 -52.52 -4.86
N SER A 40 2.69 -52.25 -6.06
CA SER A 40 4.04 -52.53 -6.61
C SER A 40 4.51 -51.39 -7.54
N PRO A 41 5.77 -51.37 -8.04
CA PRO A 41 6.45 -50.13 -8.44
C PRO A 41 6.35 -49.78 -9.93
N ASN A 42 6.37 -48.47 -10.25
CA ASN A 42 7.05 -47.93 -11.42
C ASN A 42 7.40 -46.44 -11.22
N ASN A 43 8.59 -46.04 -11.70
CA ASN A 43 9.12 -44.70 -11.55
C ASN A 43 8.36 -43.67 -12.41
N THR A 44 7.99 -42.52 -11.85
CA THR A 44 8.24 -41.23 -12.53
C THR A 44 8.31 -40.05 -11.54
N PHE A 45 9.21 -39.11 -11.81
CA PHE A 45 9.32 -37.85 -11.07
C PHE A 45 8.10 -36.96 -11.32
N PHE A 46 7.56 -36.33 -10.28
CA PHE A 46 6.73 -35.12 -10.45
C PHE A 46 7.65 -33.90 -10.56
N ALA A 47 7.84 -33.42 -11.79
CA ALA A 47 8.38 -32.09 -12.06
C ALA A 47 7.25 -31.04 -11.99
N LEU A 48 7.59 -29.83 -11.54
CA LEU A 48 6.68 -28.68 -11.63
C LEU A 48 6.31 -28.43 -13.10
N VAL A 49 5.01 -28.26 -13.38
CA VAL A 49 4.53 -27.85 -14.71
C VAL A 49 4.72 -26.34 -14.85
N SER A 50 5.75 -25.95 -15.60
CA SER A 50 5.84 -24.61 -16.19
C SER A 50 4.91 -24.55 -17.40
N ALA A 51 3.87 -23.73 -17.34
CA ALA A 51 2.97 -23.52 -18.47
C ALA A 51 3.64 -22.63 -19.54
N LEU A 52 4.20 -23.27 -20.57
CA LEU A 52 4.57 -22.63 -21.83
C LEU A 52 3.43 -22.82 -22.83
N SER A 53 2.66 -21.77 -23.09
CA SER A 53 1.68 -21.77 -24.18
C SER A 53 2.41 -21.61 -25.51
N CYS A 54 2.47 -22.70 -26.29
CA CYS A 54 2.72 -22.64 -27.72
C CYS A 54 1.38 -22.70 -28.46
N GLU A 55 1.01 -21.64 -29.15
CA GLU A 55 -0.13 -21.67 -30.08
C GLU A 55 0.28 -22.35 -31.40
N GLY A 56 -0.57 -23.28 -31.86
CA GLY A 56 -0.44 -23.96 -33.15
C GLY A 56 -1.53 -23.51 -34.11
N SER A 57 -1.12 -23.25 -35.36
CA SER A 57 -1.88 -22.56 -36.42
C SER A 57 -2.87 -23.40 -37.23
N VAL A 58 -3.98 -22.76 -37.67
CA VAL A 58 -4.83 -23.03 -38.86
C VAL A 58 -5.52 -21.68 -39.19
N ASP A 59 -5.61 -21.11 -40.40
CA ASP A 59 -5.11 -21.43 -41.76
C ASP A 59 -4.80 -20.12 -42.56
N ARG A 60 -4.69 -20.17 -43.90
CA ARG A 60 -4.71 -19.03 -44.85
C ARG A 60 -5.82 -19.21 -45.91
N PRO A 61 -6.28 -18.15 -46.62
CA PRO A 61 -5.62 -17.58 -47.83
C PRO A 61 -5.57 -16.03 -47.81
N SER A 62 -4.87 -15.27 -48.66
CA SER A 62 -4.02 -15.49 -49.85
C SER A 62 -3.07 -14.28 -50.02
N GLU A 63 -1.88 -14.46 -50.60
CA GLU A 63 -0.94 -13.35 -50.92
C GLU A 63 -1.26 -12.69 -52.28
N PRO A 64 -0.50 -11.65 -52.71
CA PRO A 64 0.71 -11.96 -53.49
C PRO A 64 1.97 -11.10 -53.22
N THR A 65 3.11 -11.79 -53.22
CA THR A 65 4.42 -11.42 -53.81
C THR A 65 5.23 -10.22 -53.27
N SER A 66 6.45 -10.53 -52.80
CA SER A 66 7.67 -10.28 -53.60
C SER A 66 8.82 -11.20 -53.18
N CYS A 67 9.59 -11.68 -54.15
CA CYS A 67 10.59 -12.74 -53.98
C CYS A 67 11.97 -12.22 -53.55
N PHE A 68 12.75 -13.04 -52.84
CA PHE A 68 14.19 -13.22 -53.12
C PHE A 68 14.66 -14.61 -52.66
N ASP A 69 15.22 -15.38 -53.61
CA ASP A 69 15.78 -16.71 -53.39
C ASP A 69 17.18 -16.66 -52.75
N PHE A 70 17.53 -17.68 -51.95
CA PHE A 70 18.70 -18.51 -52.23
C PHE A 70 18.60 -19.89 -51.54
N SER A 71 18.92 -20.95 -52.28
CA SER A 71 18.72 -22.36 -51.90
C SER A 71 19.90 -22.97 -51.12
N PRO A 72 19.75 -24.10 -50.39
CA PRO A 72 20.66 -24.48 -49.31
C PRO A 72 21.73 -25.52 -49.70
N ALA A 73 22.75 -25.65 -48.86
CA ALA A 73 23.66 -26.80 -48.86
C ALA A 73 23.62 -27.52 -47.50
N SER A 74 23.19 -28.78 -47.53
CA SER A 74 23.15 -29.67 -46.36
C SER A 74 24.50 -30.34 -46.09
N ARG A 75 24.82 -30.60 -44.82
CA ARG A 75 25.69 -31.73 -44.42
C ARG A 75 25.56 -32.07 -42.93
N VAL A 76 25.10 -33.29 -42.69
CA VAL A 76 25.19 -33.98 -41.39
C VAL A 76 26.64 -34.42 -41.17
N PHE A 77 27.21 -34.22 -39.98
CA PHE A 77 28.35 -35.02 -39.53
C PHE A 77 28.31 -35.27 -38.01
N THR A 78 28.78 -36.46 -37.63
CA THR A 78 28.62 -37.06 -36.30
C THR A 78 29.77 -36.77 -35.33
N ARG A 79 29.46 -36.87 -34.03
CA ARG A 79 30.37 -36.92 -32.87
C ARG A 79 31.81 -37.40 -33.16
N ARG A 80 32.79 -36.65 -32.66
CA ARG A 80 33.97 -37.20 -31.94
C ARG A 80 34.59 -36.14 -31.01
N ARG A 81 34.98 -36.54 -29.80
CA ARG A 81 35.84 -35.75 -28.91
C ARG A 81 37.29 -35.83 -29.39
N PRO A 82 38.13 -34.84 -29.03
CA PRO A 82 39.43 -35.18 -28.46
C PRO A 82 39.67 -34.49 -27.12
N SER A 83 40.32 -35.21 -26.22
CA SER A 83 40.93 -34.70 -24.99
C SER A 83 42.36 -34.25 -25.27
N VAL A 84 42.74 -33.05 -24.83
CA VAL A 84 44.15 -32.61 -24.75
C VAL A 84 44.40 -32.00 -23.37
N LEU A 85 45.55 -32.37 -22.80
CA LEU A 85 46.07 -31.97 -21.48
C LEU A 85 47.16 -30.90 -21.66
N VAL A 86 47.74 -30.38 -20.56
CA VAL A 86 48.95 -29.50 -20.50
C VAL A 86 48.63 -28.02 -20.81
N SER A 87 49.09 -27.00 -20.06
CA SER A 87 49.87 -26.91 -18.81
C SER A 87 49.50 -25.68 -17.98
N ARG A 88 49.87 -25.67 -16.69
CA ARG A 88 49.88 -24.46 -15.84
C ARG A 88 50.89 -23.43 -16.37
N PHE A 89 50.50 -22.15 -16.40
CA PHE A 89 51.43 -21.03 -16.24
C PHE A 89 50.90 -20.09 -15.17
N LEU A 90 51.74 -19.83 -14.15
CA LEU A 90 51.51 -18.87 -13.07
C LEU A 90 52.37 -17.64 -13.36
N LEU A 91 51.76 -16.45 -13.36
CA LEU A 91 52.47 -15.17 -13.19
C LEU A 91 51.66 -14.28 -12.23
N PRO A 92 52.29 -13.38 -11.46
CA PRO A 92 51.80 -13.04 -10.12
C PRO A 92 51.21 -11.64 -9.99
N CYS A 93 50.18 -11.51 -9.15
CA CYS A 93 49.70 -10.22 -8.67
C CYS A 93 50.74 -9.57 -7.73
N LYS A 94 51.11 -8.30 -7.99
CA LYS A 94 51.93 -7.51 -7.07
C LYS A 94 51.08 -7.03 -5.88
N LEU A 95 51.49 -7.42 -4.68
CA LEU A 95 51.05 -6.80 -3.42
C LEU A 95 51.79 -5.47 -3.22
N ILE A 96 51.05 -4.44 -2.79
CA ILE A 96 51.61 -3.18 -2.27
C ILE A 96 51.38 -3.19 -0.76
N PRO A 97 52.43 -3.15 0.08
CA PRO A 97 52.26 -3.08 1.53
C PRO A 97 52.07 -1.63 1.97
N PHE A 98 51.02 -1.36 2.75
CA PHE A 98 50.93 -0.15 3.56
C PHE A 98 51.21 -0.50 5.02
N PHE A 99 52.11 0.28 5.63
CA PHE A 99 52.55 0.08 7.01
C PHE A 99 51.44 0.42 8.02
N LEU A 100 51.37 -0.39 9.07
CA LEU A 100 50.79 0.03 10.34
C LEU A 100 51.81 0.89 11.09
N ASP A 101 51.42 2.09 11.49
CA ASP A 101 52.10 2.82 12.56
C ASP A 101 51.09 3.06 13.70
N THR A 102 51.54 2.82 14.92
CA THR A 102 50.74 2.86 16.15
C THR A 102 51.32 3.89 17.10
N SER A 103 50.88 5.13 17.00
CA SER A 103 51.08 6.12 18.07
C SER A 103 49.95 7.16 18.13
N THR A 104 49.18 7.13 19.22
CA THR A 104 48.36 8.26 19.65
C THR A 104 49.22 9.21 20.49
N PRO A 105 48.86 10.50 20.56
CA PRO A 105 48.03 10.92 21.69
C PRO A 105 46.90 11.87 21.30
N ALA A 106 45.82 11.84 22.09
CA ALA A 106 44.70 12.76 21.95
C ALA A 106 45.03 14.15 22.52
N GLN A 107 44.73 15.22 21.76
CA GLN A 107 44.13 16.49 22.23
C GLN A 107 44.06 17.53 21.09
N LYS A 108 43.10 18.47 21.19
CA LYS A 108 42.87 19.64 20.32
C LYS A 108 42.28 19.40 18.91
N MET A 109 41.00 19.07 18.86
CA MET A 109 40.04 19.82 18.02
C MET A 109 38.70 19.92 18.75
N ALA A 110 38.52 21.03 19.46
CA ALA A 110 37.24 21.46 20.00
C ALA A 110 37.08 22.93 19.66
N HIS A 111 36.26 23.24 18.66
CA HIS A 111 35.45 24.45 18.47
C HIS A 111 34.74 24.34 17.11
N THR A 112 33.45 24.75 17.08
CA THR A 112 32.44 24.69 15.98
C THR A 112 31.76 23.34 15.69
N ALA A 113 30.79 23.00 16.53
CA ALA A 113 29.66 22.13 16.18
C ALA A 113 28.35 22.72 16.75
N SER A 114 27.27 22.66 15.96
CA SER A 114 25.99 23.33 16.21
C SER A 114 25.26 22.87 17.49
N SER A 115 24.41 23.74 18.04
CA SER A 115 23.78 23.65 19.37
C SER A 115 22.68 22.58 19.53
N PHE A 116 22.48 21.70 18.54
CA PHE A 116 21.31 20.83 18.47
C PHE A 116 21.41 19.49 19.24
N PHE A 117 22.59 19.11 19.76
CA PHE A 117 22.86 17.72 20.20
C PHE A 117 23.23 17.51 21.68
N ARG A 118 22.86 18.43 22.59
CA ARG A 118 23.14 18.31 24.05
C ARG A 118 21.92 18.47 24.96
N ARG A 119 21.01 17.48 24.95
CA ARG A 119 20.00 17.29 26.03
C ARG A 119 19.41 15.87 26.09
N LEU A 120 20.24 14.86 26.35
CA LEU A 120 19.76 13.46 26.48
C LEU A 120 20.56 12.62 27.51
N LEU A 121 20.74 13.14 28.74
CA LEU A 121 21.23 12.37 29.89
C LEU A 121 20.61 12.83 31.21
N GLN A 122 19.47 12.24 31.61
CA GLN A 122 19.08 12.06 33.01
C GLN A 122 17.87 11.08 33.09
N PRO A 123 17.85 10.11 34.01
CA PRO A 123 16.72 9.19 34.20
C PRO A 123 15.72 9.74 35.22
N ALA A 124 14.42 9.54 34.97
CA ALA A 124 13.34 9.74 35.94
C ALA A 124 12.54 8.43 36.07
N GLY A 125 12.20 8.03 37.30
CA GLY A 125 11.62 6.70 37.59
C GLY A 125 10.23 6.72 38.23
N ALA A 126 9.79 5.51 38.60
CA ALA A 126 8.72 5.20 39.55
C ALA A 126 7.28 5.71 39.26
N SER A 127 6.57 4.91 38.46
CA SER A 127 5.25 4.32 38.81
C SER A 127 4.32 5.02 39.82
N ARG A 128 3.08 5.32 39.41
CA ARG A 128 1.88 5.17 40.25
C ARG A 128 0.72 4.55 39.47
N LEU A 129 0.13 3.51 40.06
CA LEU A 129 -1.16 2.93 39.65
C LEU A 129 -2.30 3.86 40.09
N PHE A 130 -3.37 3.94 39.31
CA PHE A 130 -4.67 4.43 39.78
C PHE A 130 -5.77 3.43 39.43
N SER A 131 -6.58 3.12 40.45
CA SER A 131 -7.68 2.17 40.43
C SER A 131 -8.98 2.78 39.91
N ALA A 132 -9.72 2.04 39.09
CA ALA A 132 -11.09 2.40 38.72
C ALA A 132 -12.10 2.04 39.82
N PRO A 133 -13.14 2.86 40.09
CA PRO A 133 -14.25 2.50 40.96
C PRO A 133 -15.39 1.81 40.18
N VAL A 134 -16.03 0.82 40.81
CA VAL A 134 -17.23 0.12 40.33
C VAL A 134 -18.39 0.38 41.28
N VAL A 135 -19.45 1.04 40.81
CA VAL A 135 -20.85 1.06 41.34
C VAL A 135 -21.73 1.54 40.15
N GLY A 136 -22.95 1.07 39.89
CA GLY A 136 -23.78 0.04 40.54
C GLY A 136 -25.00 -0.30 39.66
N GLN A 137 -25.77 -1.33 40.02
CA GLN A 137 -26.87 -1.87 39.20
C GLN A 137 -28.23 -1.22 39.48
N HIS A 138 -29.02 -0.96 38.43
CA HIS A 138 -30.48 -0.89 38.52
C HIS A 138 -31.13 -1.42 37.22
N PRO A 139 -32.16 -2.30 37.29
CA PRO A 139 -32.84 -2.84 36.12
C PRO A 139 -34.01 -1.94 35.69
N VAL A 140 -34.05 -1.55 34.41
CA VAL A 140 -35.22 -0.90 33.80
C VAL A 140 -36.07 -1.95 33.09
N SER A 141 -37.37 -1.98 33.39
CA SER A 141 -38.31 -2.97 32.87
C SER A 141 -38.81 -2.62 31.46
N LEU A 142 -38.93 -3.65 30.61
CA LEU A 142 -39.49 -3.52 29.26
C LEU A 142 -41.03 -3.63 29.31
N LEU A 143 -41.73 -2.52 29.04
CA LEU A 143 -43.17 -2.49 28.86
C LEU A 143 -43.56 -3.14 27.52
N LYS A 144 -44.24 -4.29 27.59
CA LYS A 144 -44.95 -4.89 26.45
C LYS A 144 -46.32 -4.24 26.30
N SER A 145 -46.55 -3.49 25.22
CA SER A 145 -47.90 -3.04 24.85
C SER A 145 -48.62 -4.10 24.01
N SER A 146 -49.58 -4.78 24.62
CA SER A 146 -50.50 -5.68 23.91
C SER A 146 -51.64 -4.88 23.27
N SER A 147 -51.70 -4.85 21.95
CA SER A 147 -52.83 -4.28 21.20
C SER A 147 -54.10 -5.12 21.40
N VAL A 148 -55.16 -4.52 21.92
CA VAL A 148 -56.49 -5.14 22.03
C VAL A 148 -57.36 -4.68 20.88
N TYR A 149 -57.84 -5.64 20.08
CA TYR A 149 -58.81 -5.41 19.02
C TYR A 149 -60.16 -4.96 19.60
N ALA A 150 -60.65 -3.81 19.16
CA ALA A 150 -62.01 -3.34 19.49
C ALA A 150 -62.86 -3.25 18.21
N GLN A 151 -63.61 -4.32 17.92
CA GLN A 151 -64.66 -4.28 16.90
C GLN A 151 -65.84 -3.44 17.43
N LYS A 152 -66.18 -2.35 16.73
CA LYS A 152 -67.55 -1.79 16.75
C LYS A 152 -68.01 -1.46 15.33
N SER A 153 -69.11 -2.10 14.95
CA SER A 153 -69.87 -1.86 13.72
C SER A 153 -70.76 -0.63 13.87
N ALA A 154 -70.81 0.23 12.85
CA ALA A 154 -71.97 1.07 12.54
C ALA A 154 -71.93 1.58 11.08
N SER A 155 -72.69 0.89 10.25
CA SER A 155 -73.27 1.27 8.95
C SER A 155 -73.29 2.75 8.49
N ARG A 156 -72.95 2.89 7.19
CA ARG A 156 -73.49 3.86 6.19
C ARG A 156 -73.23 5.37 6.38
N LEU A 157 -72.48 5.92 5.42
CA LEU A 157 -72.97 6.98 4.51
C LEU A 157 -72.13 6.99 3.23
N PHE A 158 -72.69 6.56 2.11
CA PHE A 158 -72.06 6.73 0.79
C PHE A 158 -72.23 8.19 0.37
N SER A 159 -71.23 9.01 0.68
CA SER A 159 -71.02 10.31 0.02
C SER A 159 -69.95 10.12 -1.04
N ALA A 160 -70.33 10.20 -2.31
CA ALA A 160 -69.39 10.24 -3.44
C ALA A 160 -68.74 11.63 -3.52
N GLY A 161 -67.97 11.98 -2.48
CA GLY A 161 -67.14 13.17 -2.47
C GLY A 161 -66.01 13.00 -3.47
N VAL A 162 -66.15 13.62 -4.64
CA VAL A 162 -65.02 13.85 -5.56
C VAL A 162 -63.96 14.61 -4.78
N ARG A 163 -62.92 13.89 -4.33
CA ARG A 163 -61.72 14.52 -3.78
C ARG A 163 -60.99 15.15 -4.96
N THR A 164 -61.33 16.39 -5.26
CA THR A 164 -60.42 17.29 -5.95
C THR A 164 -59.13 17.32 -5.14
N PHE A 165 -58.08 16.65 -5.66
CA PHE A 165 -56.74 16.78 -5.15
C PHE A 165 -56.29 18.22 -5.43
N SER A 166 -56.58 19.11 -4.47
CA SER A 166 -56.08 20.47 -4.50
C SER A 166 -54.55 20.41 -4.45
N SER A 167 -53.90 20.72 -5.57
CA SER A 167 -52.45 20.80 -5.66
C SER A 167 -51.90 22.09 -5.02
N ALA A 168 -52.56 22.58 -3.96
CA ALA A 168 -52.23 23.79 -3.21
C ALA A 168 -51.17 23.49 -2.14
N ALA A 169 -50.01 23.02 -2.59
CA ALA A 169 -48.77 22.96 -1.81
C ALA A 169 -47.62 23.53 -2.65
N ALA A 170 -47.86 24.69 -3.26
CA ALA A 170 -46.88 25.43 -4.07
C ALA A 170 -45.98 26.31 -3.19
N GLY A 171 -45.29 25.69 -2.22
CA GLY A 171 -43.93 26.14 -1.93
C GLY A 171 -43.03 25.79 -3.12
N PRO A 172 -41.84 26.39 -3.27
CA PRO A 172 -40.85 25.87 -4.20
C PRO A 172 -40.62 24.40 -3.84
N ARG A 173 -40.83 23.49 -4.80
CA ARG A 173 -40.51 22.07 -4.60
C ARG A 173 -39.01 22.00 -4.35
N GLU A 174 -38.60 21.62 -3.14
CA GLU A 174 -37.21 21.24 -2.90
C GLU A 174 -36.84 20.17 -3.93
N GLU A 175 -35.80 20.44 -4.72
CA GLU A 175 -35.40 19.54 -5.79
C GLU A 175 -34.92 18.24 -5.16
N ALA A 176 -35.52 17.11 -5.57
CA ALA A 176 -35.63 15.90 -4.76
C ALA A 176 -34.30 15.17 -4.42
N TYR A 177 -33.14 15.71 -4.81
CA TYR A 177 -31.84 15.05 -4.75
C TYR A 177 -30.79 15.79 -3.92
N HIS A 178 -31.08 16.99 -3.40
CA HIS A 178 -30.16 17.79 -2.56
C HIS A 178 -29.72 17.09 -1.26
N ALA A 179 -30.46 16.08 -0.79
CA ALA A 179 -30.07 15.28 0.38
C ALA A 179 -29.01 14.19 0.07
N GLY A 180 -28.81 13.83 -1.21
CA GLY A 180 -27.93 12.75 -1.64
C GLY A 180 -26.71 13.19 -2.45
N LEU A 181 -26.67 14.44 -2.90
CA LEU A 181 -25.61 15.01 -3.74
C LEU A 181 -25.09 16.31 -3.15
N ILE A 182 -23.77 16.53 -3.17
CA ILE A 182 -23.14 17.79 -2.77
C ILE A 182 -23.44 18.91 -3.80
N HIS A 183 -23.57 18.53 -5.07
CA HIS A 183 -23.92 19.42 -6.17
C HIS A 183 -25.00 18.75 -7.04
N THR A 184 -26.12 19.45 -7.23
CA THR A 184 -27.25 18.99 -8.05
C THR A 184 -27.40 19.92 -9.26
N GLN A 185 -27.29 19.38 -10.45
CA GLN A 185 -27.64 20.06 -11.71
C GLN A 185 -28.40 19.06 -12.59
N PHE A 186 -29.53 19.48 -13.15
CA PHE A 186 -30.29 18.67 -14.09
C PHE A 186 -29.85 18.93 -15.53
N THR A 187 -29.76 17.87 -16.32
CA THR A 187 -29.65 17.95 -17.78
C THR A 187 -30.69 17.06 -18.44
N THR A 188 -31.12 17.44 -19.63
CA THR A 188 -31.93 16.59 -20.54
C THR A 188 -31.07 15.76 -21.48
N ASP A 189 -29.77 16.03 -21.54
CA ASP A 189 -28.84 15.35 -22.45
C ASP A 189 -28.45 13.98 -21.87
N MET A 190 -28.80 12.92 -22.59
CA MET A 190 -28.45 11.55 -22.21
C MET A 190 -26.97 11.28 -22.50
N ASN A 191 -26.10 11.70 -21.57
CA ASN A 191 -24.66 11.46 -21.64
C ASN A 191 -24.23 10.37 -20.63
N ILE A 192 -23.67 9.27 -21.13
CA ILE A 192 -22.95 8.30 -20.31
C ILE A 192 -21.50 8.75 -20.27
N SER A 193 -21.04 9.24 -19.11
CA SER A 193 -19.67 9.77 -18.99
C SER A 193 -18.64 8.66 -19.24
N ASN A 194 -17.85 8.83 -20.29
CA ASN A 194 -16.68 8.02 -20.61
C ASN A 194 -15.37 8.82 -20.39
N GLU A 195 -15.48 10.09 -19.96
CA GLU A 195 -14.34 10.97 -19.74
C GLU A 195 -13.75 10.73 -18.35
N THR A 196 -12.51 10.22 -18.31
CA THR A 196 -11.72 10.16 -17.08
C THR A 196 -10.76 11.36 -17.08
N PRO A 197 -10.83 12.27 -16.08
CA PRO A 197 -9.87 13.36 -15.95
C PRO A 197 -8.44 12.80 -15.80
N VAL A 198 -7.54 13.22 -16.68
CA VAL A 198 -6.12 12.83 -16.63
C VAL A 198 -5.38 13.73 -15.65
N ILE A 199 -4.73 13.12 -14.65
CA ILE A 199 -3.95 13.85 -13.65
C ILE A 199 -2.49 13.95 -14.13
N PRO A 200 -1.96 15.17 -14.37
CA PRO A 200 -0.59 15.35 -14.82
C PRO A 200 0.41 14.95 -13.73
N ILE A 201 1.57 14.46 -14.16
CA ILE A 201 2.70 14.15 -13.27
C ILE A 201 3.42 15.47 -12.94
N PHE A 202 3.40 15.87 -11.67
CA PHE A 202 4.16 17.03 -11.20
C PHE A 202 5.66 16.73 -11.16
N ARG A 203 6.45 17.58 -11.81
CA ARG A 203 7.90 17.46 -11.95
C ARG A 203 8.57 18.83 -12.01
N ILE A 204 9.77 18.92 -11.45
CA ILE A 204 10.64 20.09 -11.37
C ILE A 204 11.99 19.80 -12.02
N LEU A 205 12.56 18.61 -11.79
CA LEU A 205 13.83 18.16 -12.34
C LEU A 205 13.59 17.26 -13.56
N ASP A 206 14.24 17.53 -14.69
CA ASP A 206 14.23 16.62 -15.84
C ASP A 206 15.33 15.55 -15.78
N TYR A 207 15.39 14.69 -16.81
CA TYR A 207 16.34 13.59 -16.89
C TYR A 207 17.81 14.04 -17.01
N ASP A 208 18.05 15.28 -17.46
CA ASP A 208 19.38 15.88 -17.59
C ASP A 208 19.75 16.75 -16.36
N GLY A 209 18.93 16.67 -15.29
CA GLY A 209 19.13 17.41 -14.05
C GLY A 209 18.85 18.91 -14.17
N GLN A 210 18.13 19.35 -15.20
CA GLN A 210 17.74 20.75 -15.36
C GLN A 210 16.46 21.05 -14.58
N ILE A 211 16.40 22.25 -13.99
CA ILE A 211 15.23 22.73 -13.24
C ILE A 211 14.26 23.40 -14.22
N ALA A 212 13.01 22.98 -14.19
CA ALA A 212 11.93 23.49 -15.02
C ALA A 212 11.67 24.99 -14.79
N ASP A 213 11.25 25.69 -15.85
CA ASP A 213 10.97 27.12 -15.82
C ASP A 213 10.01 27.52 -14.68
N GLY A 214 10.36 28.60 -13.97
CA GLY A 214 9.59 29.11 -12.83
C GLY A 214 9.88 28.42 -11.49
N TRP A 215 10.68 27.35 -11.47
CA TRP A 215 11.12 26.68 -10.23
C TRP A 215 12.56 27.04 -9.85
N GLN A 216 12.89 26.77 -8.59
CA GLN A 216 14.23 26.89 -8.01
C GLN A 216 14.49 25.66 -7.13
N CYS A 217 15.76 25.33 -6.89
CA CYS A 217 16.12 24.23 -6.00
C CYS A 217 15.57 24.52 -4.59
N PRO A 218 14.73 23.64 -4.00
CA PRO A 218 14.12 23.85 -2.68
C PRO A 218 15.06 23.51 -1.51
N MET A 219 16.35 23.32 -1.80
CA MET A 219 17.39 22.82 -0.90
C MET A 219 18.70 23.55 -1.18
N THR A 220 19.54 23.71 -0.17
CA THR A 220 20.93 24.17 -0.33
C THR A 220 21.81 23.09 -0.95
N ASN A 221 22.96 23.48 -1.53
CA ASN A 221 23.90 22.52 -2.15
C ASN A 221 24.36 21.43 -1.17
N ASP A 222 24.54 21.76 0.12
CA ASP A 222 24.93 20.81 1.16
C ASP A 222 23.80 19.80 1.44
N GLU A 223 22.55 20.27 1.59
CA GLU A 223 21.39 19.39 1.75
C GLU A 223 21.16 18.48 0.52
N VAL A 224 21.38 18.99 -0.70
CA VAL A 224 21.31 18.18 -1.94
C VAL A 224 22.41 17.10 -1.93
N LEU A 225 23.62 17.44 -1.52
CA LEU A 225 24.73 16.49 -1.41
C LEU A 225 24.44 15.41 -0.34
N GLU A 226 23.89 15.80 0.81
CA GLU A 226 23.48 14.86 1.87
C GLU A 226 22.38 13.90 1.39
N ALA A 227 21.35 14.42 0.71
CA ALA A 227 20.27 13.61 0.13
C ALA A 227 20.79 12.64 -0.95
N TYR A 228 21.67 13.11 -1.83
CA TYR A 228 22.32 12.26 -2.84
C TYR A 228 23.17 11.15 -2.20
N GLN A 229 24.00 11.50 -1.20
CA GLN A 229 24.76 10.50 -0.46
C GLN A 229 23.86 9.50 0.27
N PHE A 230 22.69 9.92 0.76
CA PHE A 230 21.73 9.02 1.39
C PHE A 230 21.12 8.03 0.39
N MET A 231 20.67 8.49 -0.78
CA MET A 231 20.19 7.62 -1.86
C MET A 231 21.24 6.58 -2.27
N VAL A 232 22.50 7.00 -2.46
CA VAL A 232 23.62 6.09 -2.77
C VAL A 232 23.87 5.08 -1.63
N LYS A 233 23.82 5.51 -0.36
CA LYS A 233 23.96 4.61 0.80
C LYS A 233 22.84 3.56 0.85
N LEU A 234 21.59 3.94 0.57
CA LEU A 234 20.45 3.03 0.52
C LEU A 234 20.62 1.98 -0.60
N SER A 235 21.04 2.41 -1.79
CA SER A 235 21.30 1.50 -2.92
C SER A 235 22.47 0.54 -2.63
N ILE A 236 23.55 0.99 -1.98
CA ILE A 236 24.65 0.13 -1.53
C ILE A 236 24.17 -0.88 -0.48
N TRP A 237 23.37 -0.43 0.50
CA TRP A 237 22.77 -1.27 1.53
C TRP A 237 21.93 -2.39 0.92
N ASP A 238 21.06 -2.07 -0.04
CA ASP A 238 20.21 -3.05 -0.71
C ASP A 238 21.00 -4.10 -1.48
N ASN A 239 22.01 -3.69 -2.26
CA ASN A 239 22.87 -4.61 -3.00
C ASN A 239 23.65 -5.55 -2.06
N MET A 240 24.10 -5.03 -0.91
CA MET A 240 24.74 -5.83 0.14
C MET A 240 23.75 -6.83 0.76
N PHE A 241 22.55 -6.40 1.16
CA PHE A 241 21.59 -7.28 1.84
C PHE A 241 20.92 -8.29 0.92
N TYR A 242 20.70 -7.95 -0.35
CA TYR A 242 20.36 -8.92 -1.38
C TYR A 242 21.43 -10.02 -1.47
N SER A 243 22.71 -9.66 -1.50
CA SER A 243 23.83 -10.61 -1.52
C SER A 243 23.93 -11.46 -0.24
N VAL A 244 23.63 -10.89 0.93
CA VAL A 244 23.56 -11.60 2.22
C VAL A 244 22.40 -12.61 2.24
N GLN A 245 21.24 -12.25 1.67
CA GLN A 245 20.09 -13.13 1.52
C GLN A 245 20.38 -14.28 0.54
N ARG A 246 21.03 -14.01 -0.60
CA ARG A 246 21.47 -15.06 -1.55
C ARG A 246 22.46 -16.06 -0.96
N GLN A 247 23.22 -15.66 0.07
CA GLN A 247 24.08 -16.56 0.86
C GLN A 247 23.32 -17.36 1.95
N GLY A 248 22.01 -17.16 2.10
CA GLY A 248 21.20 -17.81 3.15
C GLY A 248 21.48 -17.31 4.57
N ARG A 249 22.18 -16.17 4.74
CA ARG A 249 22.48 -15.59 6.06
C ARG A 249 21.27 -14.92 6.71
N ILE A 250 20.35 -14.42 5.88
CA ILE A 250 19.00 -14.00 6.26
C ILE A 250 18.01 -14.71 5.33
N SER A 251 16.78 -14.98 5.80
CA SER A 251 15.81 -15.77 5.04
C SER A 251 15.17 -15.01 3.87
N PHE A 252 14.96 -13.71 4.02
CA PHE A 252 14.21 -12.88 3.06
C PHE A 252 14.78 -11.46 2.97
N TYR A 253 14.60 -10.80 1.82
CA TYR A 253 14.93 -9.39 1.61
C TYR A 253 14.24 -8.86 0.34
N ILE A 254 13.84 -7.59 0.36
CA ILE A 254 13.34 -6.84 -0.82
C ILE A 254 14.15 -5.54 -0.89
N GLN A 255 14.57 -5.17 -2.10
CA GLN A 255 15.30 -3.93 -2.37
C GLN A 255 14.35 -2.73 -2.54
N ASN A 256 14.87 -1.53 -2.31
CA ASN A 256 14.23 -0.23 -2.48
C ASN A 256 14.61 0.44 -3.81
N GLN A 257 15.39 -0.25 -4.66
CA GLN A 257 15.87 0.22 -5.96
C GLN A 257 14.75 0.81 -6.84
N GLY A 258 15.03 1.97 -7.41
CA GLY A 258 14.10 2.81 -8.19
C GLY A 258 13.38 3.84 -7.31
N GLU A 259 13.20 3.54 -6.03
CA GLU A 259 12.36 4.31 -5.11
C GLU A 259 13.19 5.12 -4.10
N GLU A 260 14.52 5.22 -4.28
CA GLU A 260 15.40 5.95 -3.37
C GLU A 260 15.06 7.45 -3.28
N ALA A 261 14.69 8.08 -4.40
CA ALA A 261 14.36 9.51 -4.46
C ALA A 261 13.07 9.86 -3.71
N LEU A 262 11.94 9.19 -4.00
CA LEU A 262 10.67 9.39 -3.26
C LEU A 262 10.83 9.07 -1.78
N GLN A 263 11.58 8.02 -1.41
CA GLN A 263 11.80 7.68 0.00
C GLN A 263 12.64 8.74 0.72
N THR A 264 13.63 9.32 0.02
CA THR A 264 14.45 10.40 0.56
C THR A 264 13.62 11.67 0.74
N ALA A 265 12.87 12.06 -0.29
CA ALA A 265 11.96 13.19 -0.25
C ALA A 265 10.92 13.10 0.89
N VAL A 266 10.24 11.95 1.01
CA VAL A 266 9.23 11.75 2.06
C VAL A 266 9.89 11.72 3.44
N GLY A 267 11.02 11.02 3.61
CA GLY A 267 11.77 10.98 4.86
C GLY A 267 12.28 12.35 5.35
N LEU A 268 12.61 13.26 4.44
CA LEU A 268 13.02 14.65 4.73
C LEU A 268 11.83 15.61 4.94
N ALA A 269 10.63 15.28 4.45
CA ALA A 269 9.42 16.11 4.58
C ALA A 269 8.63 15.84 5.87
N LEU A 270 8.80 14.67 6.47
CA LEU A 270 8.08 14.25 7.69
C LEU A 270 8.78 14.71 8.96
N ASP A 271 7.97 14.86 10.01
CA ASP A 271 8.39 15.33 11.32
C ASP A 271 8.44 14.13 12.29
N LYS A 272 9.36 14.12 13.26
CA LYS A 272 9.66 12.92 14.08
C LYS A 272 8.48 12.41 14.94
N LYS A 273 7.46 13.26 15.10
CA LYS A 273 6.19 12.99 15.80
C LYS A 273 5.10 12.36 14.92
N ASP A 274 5.28 12.33 13.60
CA ASP A 274 4.37 11.69 12.67
C ASP A 274 4.47 10.16 12.81
N HIS A 275 3.39 9.44 12.51
CA HIS A 275 3.31 7.98 12.68
C HIS A 275 3.35 7.26 11.34
N LEU A 276 4.25 6.28 11.22
CA LEU A 276 4.50 5.55 9.98
C LEU A 276 3.76 4.22 9.95
N PHE A 277 2.97 4.02 8.89
CA PHE A 277 2.25 2.80 8.55
C PHE A 277 2.78 2.30 7.20
N CYS A 278 3.90 1.58 7.25
CA CYS A 278 4.66 1.13 6.08
C CYS A 278 4.16 -0.23 5.54
N GLN A 279 4.52 -0.54 4.30
CA GLN A 279 4.12 -1.76 3.61
C GLN A 279 5.23 -2.83 3.62
N TYR A 280 6.43 -2.48 3.13
CA TYR A 280 7.66 -3.30 3.15
C TYR A 280 8.86 -2.64 2.41
N ARG A 281 8.66 -1.52 1.70
CA ARG A 281 9.68 -0.87 0.85
C ARG A 281 9.82 0.61 1.21
N GLU A 282 10.02 0.86 2.50
CA GLU A 282 10.08 2.20 3.07
C GLU A 282 11.37 2.42 3.90
N LEU A 283 12.38 1.56 3.76
CA LEU A 283 13.57 1.58 4.62
C LEU A 283 14.32 2.92 4.58
N GLY A 284 14.34 3.60 3.43
CA GLY A 284 14.89 4.94 3.27
C GLY A 284 14.12 5.98 4.11
N VAL A 285 12.79 5.93 4.07
CA VAL A 285 11.93 6.76 4.94
C VAL A 285 12.20 6.46 6.40
N LEU A 286 12.25 5.18 6.79
CA LEU A 286 12.51 4.77 8.18
C LEU A 286 13.83 5.33 8.68
N MET A 287 14.91 5.19 7.90
CA MET A 287 16.23 5.68 8.28
C MET A 287 16.27 7.19 8.47
N LEU A 288 15.66 7.95 7.56
CA LEU A 288 15.53 9.41 7.69
C LEU A 288 14.58 9.81 8.84
N HIS A 289 13.59 8.98 9.18
CA HIS A 289 12.74 9.15 10.36
C HIS A 289 13.46 8.78 11.68
N GLY A 290 14.65 8.16 11.62
CA GLY A 290 15.54 7.89 12.76
C GLY A 290 15.66 6.42 13.16
N PHE A 291 15.12 5.50 12.35
CA PHE A 291 15.35 4.06 12.49
C PHE A 291 16.82 3.75 12.13
N THR A 292 17.60 3.23 13.06
CA THR A 292 19.04 3.11 12.84
C THR A 292 19.41 1.89 11.98
N ALA A 293 20.61 1.90 11.41
CA ALA A 293 21.17 0.72 10.77
C ALA A 293 21.24 -0.49 11.73
N GLU A 294 21.46 -0.25 13.03
CA GLU A 294 21.44 -1.29 14.06
C GLU A 294 20.03 -1.85 14.27
N ASP A 295 18.99 -1.01 14.28
CA ASP A 295 17.60 -1.47 14.36
C ASP A 295 17.22 -2.35 13.16
N ALA A 296 17.71 -1.98 11.96
CA ALA A 296 17.54 -2.79 10.75
C ALA A 296 18.29 -4.13 10.84
N LEU A 297 19.55 -4.13 11.30
CA LEU A 297 20.35 -5.33 11.52
C LEU A 297 19.73 -6.27 12.54
N GLU A 298 19.29 -5.73 13.67
CA GLU A 298 18.69 -6.50 14.75
C GLU A 298 17.42 -7.22 14.27
N GLN A 299 16.60 -6.57 13.46
CA GLN A 299 15.41 -7.18 12.83
C GLN A 299 15.78 -8.22 11.76
N LEU A 300 16.65 -7.87 10.80
CA LEU A 300 17.00 -8.74 9.67
C LEU A 300 17.65 -10.06 10.10
N PHE A 301 18.38 -10.05 11.22
CA PHE A 301 19.03 -11.24 11.79
C PHE A 301 18.29 -11.85 13.00
N ALA A 302 17.06 -11.41 13.31
CA ALA A 302 16.25 -11.91 14.42
C ALA A 302 16.99 -11.91 15.78
N ARG A 303 17.64 -10.78 16.08
CA ARG A 303 18.52 -10.57 17.23
C ARG A 303 17.75 -10.03 18.46
N ARG A 304 18.46 -9.69 19.54
CA ARG A 304 17.85 -9.44 20.87
C ARG A 304 17.16 -8.08 20.99
N GLY A 305 17.63 -7.09 20.25
CA GLY A 305 17.11 -5.73 20.15
C GLY A 305 15.96 -5.56 19.16
N ASP A 306 15.61 -6.59 18.38
CA ASP A 306 14.38 -6.60 17.59
C ASP A 306 13.16 -6.55 18.51
N GLU A 307 12.35 -5.50 18.38
CA GLU A 307 11.10 -5.33 19.13
C GLU A 307 10.07 -6.42 18.78
N SER A 308 10.16 -7.00 17.59
CA SER A 308 9.36 -8.16 17.14
C SER A 308 9.86 -9.50 17.71
N LYS A 309 11.02 -9.53 18.38
CA LYS A 309 11.60 -10.69 19.08
C LYS A 309 11.85 -11.90 18.17
N GLY A 310 12.25 -11.66 16.93
CA GLY A 310 12.52 -12.68 15.91
C GLY A 310 11.27 -13.42 15.40
N ARG A 311 10.08 -12.85 15.59
CA ARG A 311 8.79 -13.48 15.24
C ARG A 311 8.26 -13.09 13.87
N GLN A 312 8.71 -11.95 13.35
CA GLN A 312 8.35 -11.47 12.04
C GLN A 312 9.40 -11.91 11.00
N MET A 313 9.00 -11.95 9.73
CA MET A 313 9.93 -12.15 8.62
C MET A 313 10.92 -10.96 8.55
N PRO A 314 12.17 -11.15 8.08
CA PRO A 314 13.04 -10.02 7.72
C PRO A 314 12.29 -8.99 6.85
N ILE A 315 12.65 -7.71 6.97
CA ILE A 315 11.99 -6.51 6.39
C ILE A 315 10.66 -6.08 7.03
N SER A 316 10.04 -6.92 7.86
CA SER A 316 8.88 -6.51 8.69
C SER A 316 9.34 -5.71 9.92
N TYR A 317 9.83 -4.50 9.69
CA TYR A 317 10.37 -3.60 10.71
C TYR A 317 9.32 -3.11 11.72
N SER A 318 9.77 -2.83 12.95
CA SER A 318 8.96 -2.29 14.04
C SER A 318 9.84 -1.46 14.97
N LYS A 319 9.40 -0.26 15.35
CA LYS A 319 10.16 0.57 16.29
C LYS A 319 9.29 1.64 16.96
N HIS A 320 8.90 1.41 18.21
CA HIS A 320 8.08 2.35 18.97
C HIS A 320 8.73 3.73 19.11
N SER A 321 10.05 3.79 19.31
CA SER A 321 10.77 5.05 19.58
C SER A 321 10.82 6.04 18.40
N VAL A 322 10.45 5.60 17.18
CA VAL A 322 10.35 6.46 15.98
C VAL A 322 8.94 6.46 15.38
N ASN A 323 7.93 6.09 16.17
CA ASN A 323 6.52 6.03 15.77
C ASN A 323 6.23 5.10 14.57
N LEU A 324 7.08 4.09 14.35
CA LEU A 324 6.88 3.05 13.35
C LEU A 324 5.96 1.96 13.90
N HIS A 325 4.76 1.85 13.32
CA HIS A 325 3.89 0.71 13.53
C HIS A 325 4.47 -0.54 12.85
N THR A 326 4.33 -1.70 13.48
CA THR A 326 4.91 -2.96 12.99
C THR A 326 4.42 -3.26 11.57
N ILE A 327 5.35 -3.36 10.63
CA ILE A 327 5.08 -3.79 9.26
C ILE A 327 4.59 -5.23 9.29
N CYS A 328 3.54 -5.53 8.51
CA CYS A 328 2.98 -6.87 8.41
C CYS A 328 2.76 -7.27 6.93
N THR A 329 2.80 -8.57 6.66
CA THR A 329 2.72 -9.12 5.30
C THR A 329 1.37 -8.92 4.59
N PRO A 330 0.19 -8.97 5.25
CA PRO A 330 -1.09 -8.72 4.61
C PRO A 330 -1.17 -7.31 4.03
N LEU A 331 -1.27 -7.22 2.70
CA LEU A 331 -1.30 -5.96 1.97
C LEU A 331 -2.45 -5.07 2.44
N THR A 332 -2.23 -3.77 2.43
CA THR A 332 -3.25 -2.72 2.61
C THR A 332 -3.87 -2.61 4.01
N THR A 333 -3.76 -3.64 4.86
CA THR A 333 -4.30 -3.65 6.22
C THR A 333 -3.80 -2.50 7.10
N GLN A 334 -2.62 -1.95 6.84
CA GLN A 334 -2.07 -0.77 7.53
C GLN A 334 -2.78 0.55 7.16
N VAL A 335 -3.41 0.62 5.99
CA VAL A 335 -4.03 1.84 5.43
C VAL A 335 -5.28 2.28 6.21
N PRO A 336 -6.25 1.41 6.57
CA PRO A 336 -7.37 1.81 7.44
C PRO A 336 -6.92 2.07 8.89
N HIS A 337 -5.88 1.40 9.38
CA HIS A 337 -5.29 1.71 10.70
C HIS A 337 -4.69 3.13 10.73
N ALA A 338 -4.00 3.55 9.66
CA ALA A 338 -3.53 4.92 9.51
C ALA A 338 -4.66 5.94 9.43
N ALA A 339 -5.74 5.63 8.70
CA ALA A 339 -6.95 6.46 8.65
C ALA A 339 -7.58 6.64 10.05
N GLY A 340 -7.64 5.57 10.85
CA GLY A 340 -8.09 5.62 12.25
C GLY A 340 -7.15 6.42 13.17
N ALA A 341 -5.83 6.25 13.02
CA ALA A 341 -4.84 7.00 13.80
C ALA A 341 -4.87 8.51 13.48
N GLY A 342 -4.95 8.89 12.22
CA GLY A 342 -5.12 10.28 11.80
C GLY A 342 -6.42 10.90 12.33
N TYR A 343 -7.49 10.11 12.49
CA TYR A 343 -8.73 10.58 13.10
C TYR A 343 -8.57 10.79 14.60
N ALA A 344 -7.81 9.91 15.29
CA ALA A 344 -7.45 10.10 16.69
C ALA A 344 -6.59 11.35 16.92
N PHE A 345 -5.60 11.63 16.07
CA PHE A 345 -4.79 12.86 16.15
C PHE A 345 -5.64 14.12 15.97
N LYS A 346 -6.58 14.10 15.01
CA LYS A 346 -7.55 15.16 14.78
C LYS A 346 -8.48 15.40 15.97
N LEU A 347 -8.92 14.34 16.66
CA LEU A 347 -9.72 14.44 17.89
C LEU A 347 -8.91 14.96 19.09
N ALA A 348 -7.63 14.59 19.19
CA ALA A 348 -6.70 15.11 20.18
C ALA A 348 -6.33 16.59 19.94
N GLY A 349 -6.48 17.08 18.70
CA GLY A 349 -6.00 18.38 18.28
C GLY A 349 -4.49 18.43 18.06
N ASP A 350 -3.85 17.28 17.87
CA ASP A 350 -2.40 17.17 17.71
C ASP A 350 -1.95 17.70 16.34
N ASP A 351 -0.86 18.46 16.32
CA ASP A 351 -0.07 18.72 15.11
C ASP A 351 0.83 17.51 14.81
N ARG A 352 0.25 16.39 14.36
CA ARG A 352 0.95 15.24 13.78
C ARG A 352 0.05 14.48 12.82
N ILE A 353 0.66 13.75 11.88
CA ILE A 353 -0.07 12.99 10.86
C ILE A 353 0.20 11.48 10.95
N ALA A 354 -0.74 10.69 10.45
CA ALA A 354 -0.49 9.30 10.09
C ALA A 354 -0.06 9.23 8.62
N VAL A 355 0.96 8.44 8.30
CA VAL A 355 1.47 8.27 6.92
C VAL A 355 1.32 6.82 6.51
N ALA A 356 0.45 6.56 5.54
CA ALA A 356 0.16 5.24 5.01
C ALA A 356 0.86 5.02 3.67
N PHE A 357 1.82 4.10 3.62
CA PHE A 357 2.49 3.71 2.37
C PHE A 357 1.84 2.46 1.78
N PHE A 358 1.66 2.42 0.46
CA PHE A 358 1.16 1.25 -0.26
C PHE A 358 1.52 1.33 -1.75
N GLY A 359 1.70 0.19 -2.40
CA GLY A 359 1.84 0.10 -3.86
C GLY A 359 0.51 0.25 -4.61
N GLU A 360 0.55 0.49 -5.92
CA GLU A 360 -0.65 0.51 -6.77
C GLU A 360 -1.37 -0.85 -6.77
N GLY A 361 -0.61 -1.95 -6.66
CA GLY A 361 -1.14 -3.30 -6.46
C GLY A 361 -2.03 -3.41 -5.22
N ALA A 362 -1.54 -2.87 -4.09
CA ALA A 362 -2.23 -2.86 -2.82
C ALA A 362 -3.49 -1.97 -2.83
N ALA A 363 -3.53 -0.93 -3.68
CA ALA A 363 -4.71 -0.07 -3.84
C ALA A 363 -5.93 -0.77 -4.51
N SER A 364 -5.80 -2.03 -4.94
CA SER A 364 -6.94 -2.87 -5.38
C SER A 364 -7.57 -3.71 -4.27
N GLU A 365 -6.97 -3.77 -3.07
CA GLU A 365 -7.57 -4.45 -1.91
C GLU A 365 -8.75 -3.66 -1.31
N GLY A 366 -9.73 -4.36 -0.74
CA GLY A 366 -10.93 -3.73 -0.16
C GLY A 366 -10.64 -2.73 0.97
N ASP A 367 -9.56 -2.96 1.72
CA ASP A 367 -9.12 -2.08 2.80
C ASP A 367 -8.70 -0.68 2.30
N PHE A 368 -8.27 -0.54 1.04
CA PHE A 368 -7.97 0.76 0.44
C PHE A 368 -9.26 1.59 0.31
N HIS A 369 -10.33 1.01 -0.25
CA HIS A 369 -11.62 1.67 -0.39
C HIS A 369 -12.20 2.09 0.97
N ALA A 370 -12.14 1.19 1.96
CA ALA A 370 -12.56 1.49 3.32
C ALA A 370 -11.77 2.67 3.92
N ALA A 371 -10.44 2.65 3.79
CA ALA A 371 -9.57 3.67 4.36
C ALA A 371 -9.77 5.05 3.73
N MET A 372 -9.86 5.15 2.39
CA MET A 372 -10.07 6.45 1.71
C MET A 372 -11.40 7.07 2.15
N ASN A 373 -12.49 6.29 2.12
CA ASN A 373 -13.82 6.78 2.47
C ASN A 373 -13.91 7.21 3.96
N PHE A 374 -13.35 6.41 4.88
CA PHE A 374 -13.27 6.79 6.29
C PHE A 374 -12.43 8.05 6.51
N ALA A 375 -11.28 8.16 5.84
CA ALA A 375 -10.41 9.33 6.01
C ALA A 375 -11.06 10.62 5.49
N ALA A 376 -11.74 10.56 4.34
CA ALA A 376 -12.42 11.71 3.75
C ALA A 376 -13.63 12.15 4.61
N THR A 377 -14.56 11.23 4.89
CA THR A 377 -15.79 11.52 5.65
C THR A 377 -15.51 11.99 7.08
N LEU A 378 -14.54 11.37 7.75
CA LEU A 378 -14.15 11.72 9.12
C LEU A 378 -13.14 12.87 9.19
N LYS A 379 -12.64 13.37 8.04
CA LYS A 379 -11.60 14.41 7.94
C LYS A 379 -10.38 14.04 8.79
N SER A 380 -9.76 12.92 8.43
CA SER A 380 -8.64 12.32 9.14
C SER A 380 -7.30 13.01 8.83
N GLN A 381 -6.43 13.15 9.82
CA GLN A 381 -5.07 13.65 9.63
C GLN A 381 -4.14 12.56 9.05
N THR A 382 -4.42 12.13 7.81
CA THR A 382 -3.68 11.05 7.13
C THR A 382 -3.12 11.49 5.78
N LEU A 383 -1.83 11.22 5.58
CA LEU A 383 -1.16 11.25 4.28
C LEU A 383 -1.17 9.84 3.70
N PHE A 384 -1.71 9.69 2.50
CA PHE A 384 -1.68 8.44 1.73
C PHE A 384 -0.59 8.56 0.66
N VAL A 385 0.40 7.67 0.74
CA VAL A 385 1.56 7.60 -0.16
C VAL A 385 1.41 6.35 -1.01
N CYS A 386 0.88 6.53 -2.21
CA CYS A 386 0.85 5.48 -3.23
C CYS A 386 2.18 5.50 -4.00
N ARG A 387 2.87 4.36 -4.03
CA ARG A 387 4.07 4.13 -4.84
C ARG A 387 3.66 3.32 -6.07
N ASN A 388 3.50 3.96 -7.22
CA ASN A 388 3.08 3.32 -8.46
C ASN A 388 4.32 3.04 -9.32
N ASN A 389 4.80 1.79 -9.25
CA ASN A 389 5.99 1.34 -9.98
C ASN A 389 5.66 0.50 -11.22
N GLY A 390 4.39 0.50 -11.64
CA GLY A 390 3.92 -0.23 -12.81
C GLY A 390 3.64 -1.72 -12.60
N TYR A 391 4.05 -2.34 -11.48
CA TYR A 391 3.98 -3.80 -11.29
C TYR A 391 3.69 -4.29 -9.86
N ALA A 392 2.61 -5.06 -9.73
CA ALA A 392 2.33 -5.90 -8.57
C ALA A 392 2.92 -7.32 -8.76
N ILE A 393 4.17 -7.51 -8.35
CA ILE A 393 4.97 -8.75 -8.48
C ILE A 393 5.23 -9.14 -9.96
N SER A 394 4.21 -9.63 -10.65
CA SER A 394 4.23 -9.99 -12.08
C SER A 394 3.05 -9.39 -12.85
N THR A 395 2.11 -8.76 -12.17
CA THR A 395 0.90 -8.16 -12.76
C THR A 395 1.20 -6.71 -13.14
N PRO A 396 1.21 -6.35 -14.44
CA PRO A 396 1.39 -4.96 -14.87
C PRO A 396 0.12 -4.14 -14.62
N VAL A 397 0.26 -2.81 -14.49
CA VAL A 397 -0.87 -1.89 -14.22
C VAL A 397 -2.09 -2.06 -15.13
N LYS A 398 -1.91 -2.40 -16.42
CA LYS A 398 -2.99 -2.66 -17.38
C LYS A 398 -3.94 -3.81 -16.96
N ASP A 399 -3.43 -4.77 -16.17
CA ASP A 399 -4.16 -5.92 -15.67
C ASP A 399 -4.58 -5.68 -14.19
N GLN A 400 -4.14 -4.58 -13.58
CA GLN A 400 -4.42 -4.17 -12.20
C GLN A 400 -5.59 -3.17 -12.10
N TYR A 401 -5.73 -2.27 -13.07
CA TYR A 401 -6.82 -1.30 -13.15
C TYR A 401 -7.00 -0.72 -14.57
N ALA A 402 -8.19 -0.19 -14.85
CA ALA A 402 -8.54 0.43 -16.14
C ALA A 402 -8.68 1.97 -16.10
N GLY A 403 -8.61 2.60 -14.92
CA GLY A 403 -8.69 4.05 -14.76
C GLY A 403 -7.31 4.73 -14.81
N ASP A 404 -7.30 6.08 -14.74
CA ASP A 404 -6.07 6.87 -14.66
C ASP A 404 -5.39 6.75 -13.28
N GLY A 405 -4.76 5.59 -13.04
CA GLY A 405 -3.96 5.32 -11.83
C GLY A 405 -4.76 5.28 -10.53
N ILE A 406 -4.07 5.66 -9.46
CA ILE A 406 -4.60 5.71 -8.09
C ILE A 406 -4.98 7.15 -7.70
N ALA A 407 -4.31 8.17 -8.23
CA ALA A 407 -4.61 9.59 -7.95
C ALA A 407 -6.08 9.95 -8.26
N ILE A 408 -6.66 9.49 -9.37
CA ILE A 408 -8.06 9.82 -9.70
C ILE A 408 -9.05 9.29 -8.67
N ARG A 409 -8.68 8.20 -7.97
CA ARG A 409 -9.49 7.62 -6.89
C ARG A 409 -9.55 8.56 -5.69
N GLY A 410 -8.46 9.24 -5.32
CA GLY A 410 -8.45 10.22 -4.23
C GLY A 410 -9.44 11.37 -4.46
N ILE A 411 -9.47 11.90 -5.68
CA ILE A 411 -10.44 12.93 -6.09
C ILE A 411 -11.88 12.39 -5.95
N SER A 412 -12.14 11.13 -6.31
CA SER A 412 -13.48 10.53 -6.20
C SER A 412 -14.01 10.39 -4.77
N TYR A 413 -13.13 10.32 -3.75
CA TYR A 413 -13.53 10.37 -2.33
C TYR A 413 -13.60 11.81 -1.78
N GLY A 414 -13.35 12.84 -2.60
CA GLY A 414 -13.30 14.24 -2.16
C GLY A 414 -12.01 14.61 -1.43
N MET A 415 -10.89 13.94 -1.72
CA MET A 415 -9.60 14.18 -1.09
C MET A 415 -8.70 15.08 -1.95
N HIS A 416 -7.91 15.94 -1.30
CA HIS A 416 -6.81 16.62 -1.96
C HIS A 416 -5.85 15.58 -2.55
N THR A 417 -5.52 15.70 -3.84
CA THR A 417 -4.74 14.68 -4.53
C THR A 417 -3.76 15.29 -5.53
N ILE A 418 -2.57 14.68 -5.65
CA ILE A 418 -1.54 15.05 -6.63
C ILE A 418 -0.82 13.78 -7.13
N ARG A 419 -0.42 13.78 -8.41
CA ARG A 419 0.51 12.79 -8.97
C ARG A 419 1.87 13.45 -9.17
N VAL A 420 2.95 12.75 -8.86
CA VAL A 420 4.31 13.31 -8.76
C VAL A 420 5.30 12.35 -9.42
N ASP A 421 6.34 12.90 -10.05
CA ASP A 421 7.50 12.11 -10.47
C ASP A 421 8.30 11.70 -9.22
N GLY A 422 8.23 10.41 -8.88
CA GLY A 422 8.90 9.82 -7.72
C GLY A 422 10.41 9.68 -7.90
N ASN A 423 10.92 9.83 -9.12
CA ASN A 423 12.35 9.84 -9.40
C ASN A 423 12.92 11.29 -9.28
N ASP A 424 12.05 12.31 -9.24
CA ASP A 424 12.40 13.70 -8.94
C ASP A 424 12.31 13.97 -7.42
N LEU A 425 13.48 14.12 -6.79
CA LEU A 425 13.65 14.45 -5.38
C LEU A 425 12.96 15.79 -5.00
N PHE A 426 13.01 16.81 -5.85
CA PHE A 426 12.52 18.15 -5.54
C PHE A 426 11.01 18.24 -5.63
N ALA A 427 10.42 17.71 -6.71
CA ALA A 427 8.96 17.61 -6.82
C ALA A 427 8.38 16.75 -5.69
N SER A 428 9.02 15.62 -5.39
CA SER A 428 8.60 14.73 -4.31
C SER A 428 8.69 15.39 -2.93
N LEU A 429 9.75 16.13 -2.64
CA LEU A 429 9.94 16.83 -1.37
C LEU A 429 8.89 17.93 -1.17
N LEU A 430 8.67 18.75 -2.19
CA LEU A 430 7.72 19.86 -2.13
C LEU A 430 6.27 19.38 -2.07
N ALA A 431 5.89 18.37 -2.86
CA ALA A 431 4.57 17.78 -2.80
C ALA A 431 4.28 17.18 -1.41
N THR A 432 5.25 16.47 -0.81
CA THR A 432 5.09 15.89 0.53
C THR A 432 5.01 16.96 1.62
N LYS A 433 5.88 17.97 1.58
CA LYS A 433 5.81 19.12 2.51
C LYS A 433 4.45 19.83 2.43
N LYS A 434 3.96 20.08 1.20
CA LYS A 434 2.65 20.74 1.00
C LYS A 434 1.47 19.88 1.43
N ALA A 435 1.52 18.57 1.17
CA ALA A 435 0.52 17.63 1.64
C ALA A 435 0.45 17.62 3.18
N ARG A 436 1.59 17.54 3.87
CA ARG A 436 1.65 17.62 5.34
C ARG A 436 1.09 18.93 5.88
N GLU A 437 1.43 20.06 5.26
CA GLU A 437 0.89 21.38 5.60
C GLU A 437 -0.64 21.43 5.49
N ILE A 438 -1.21 20.90 4.39
CA ILE A 438 -2.68 20.81 4.19
C ILE A 438 -3.33 19.93 5.27
N ILE A 439 -2.75 18.77 5.55
CA ILE A 439 -3.31 17.82 6.53
C ILE A 439 -3.35 18.45 7.93
N VAL A 440 -2.28 19.12 8.36
CA VAL A 440 -2.23 19.78 9.68
C VAL A 440 -3.17 20.98 9.74
N SER A 441 -3.11 21.87 8.75
CA SER A 441 -3.84 23.16 8.78
C SER A 441 -5.34 23.03 8.50
N GLN A 442 -5.72 22.16 7.54
CA GLN A 442 -7.09 22.01 7.08
C GLN A 442 -7.78 20.77 7.67
N ARG A 443 -7.02 19.87 8.30
CA ARG A 443 -7.48 18.58 8.85
C ARG A 443 -8.15 17.70 7.81
N GLN A 444 -7.69 17.74 6.56
CA GLN A 444 -8.19 16.92 5.47
C GLN A 444 -7.10 15.95 5.02
N PRO A 445 -7.45 14.69 4.66
CA PRO A 445 -6.46 13.76 4.16
C PRO A 445 -5.97 14.16 2.77
N VAL A 446 -4.75 13.78 2.45
CA VAL A 446 -4.14 14.00 1.12
C VAL A 446 -3.66 12.67 0.56
N LEU A 447 -3.87 12.45 -0.74
CA LEU A 447 -3.27 11.35 -1.50
C LEU A 447 -2.16 11.89 -2.40
N ILE A 448 -1.00 11.25 -2.36
CA ILE A 448 0.06 11.42 -3.36
C ILE A 448 0.25 10.10 -4.09
N GLU A 449 0.21 10.14 -5.42
CA GLU A 449 0.67 9.04 -6.28
C GLU A 449 2.05 9.38 -6.84
N PHE A 450 3.08 8.69 -6.37
CA PHE A 450 4.43 8.77 -6.92
C PHE A 450 4.57 7.77 -8.06
N MET A 451 4.84 8.27 -9.26
CA MET A 451 5.20 7.45 -10.43
C MET A 451 6.70 7.17 -10.39
N THR A 452 7.12 5.92 -10.51
CA THR A 452 8.54 5.53 -10.38
C THR A 452 8.84 4.26 -11.20
N TYR A 453 10.10 4.04 -11.56
CA TYR A 453 10.65 2.81 -12.18
C TYR A 453 12.17 2.91 -12.25
#